data_AF-H8GVS0-F1
#
_entry.id   AF-H8GVS0-F1
#
_cell.length_a   1.000
_cell.length_b   1.000
_cell.length_c   1.000
_cell.angle_alpha   90.00
_cell.angle_beta   90.00
_cell.angle_gamma   90.00
#
_symmetry.space_group_name_H-M   'P 1'
#
loop_
_entity.id
_entity.type
_entity.pdbx_description
1 polymer ?
#
loop_
_entity_poly.entity_id
_entity_poly.type
_entity_poly.pdbx_seq_one_letter_code
_entity_poly.pdbx_strand_id
1 'polypeptide(L)'
;MTAWNPGGWQGDRARNEAAQRDLELLVRRSGCPVLDGVNGEGEWAEPSLIVLGASQEQARDWAASFGQAAALWGQGARAALVWSHAAHPAPEDQAWTFPLRPEPDGPDGV
;
A
#
# COMPACT_ATOMS: atom_id res chain seq x y z
N MET A 1 -0.03 3.22 -0.25
CA MET A 1 0.49 3.38 1.14
C MET A 1 -0.32 4.42 1.87
N THR A 2 -0.65 4.19 3.13
CA THR A 2 -1.30 5.17 4.01
C THR A 2 -0.59 5.17 5.37
N ALA A 3 -0.70 6.26 6.12
CA ALA A 3 -0.27 6.33 7.52
C ALA A 3 -1.47 6.31 8.50
N TRP A 4 -2.68 6.08 7.99
CA TRP A 4 -3.88 6.00 8.81
C TRP A 4 -3.95 4.70 9.59
N ASN A 5 -4.59 4.76 10.77
CA ASN A 5 -4.96 3.59 11.57
C ASN A 5 -3.82 2.59 11.79
N PRO A 6 -2.67 3.02 12.35
CA PRO A 6 -1.53 2.15 12.60
C PRO A 6 -1.93 0.93 13.44
N GLY A 7 -1.42 -0.24 13.06
CA GLY A 7 -1.80 -1.53 13.65
C GLY A 7 -3.23 -1.99 13.33
N GLY A 8 -3.96 -1.32 12.44
CA GLY A 8 -5.33 -1.68 12.04
C GLY A 8 -6.41 -1.22 13.02
N TRP A 9 -6.10 -0.27 13.91
CA TRP A 9 -7.05 0.26 14.87
C TRP A 9 -7.56 1.62 14.43
N GLN A 10 -8.90 1.78 14.37
CA GLN A 10 -9.54 3.05 14.07
C GLN A 10 -9.14 4.10 15.14
N GLY A 11 -8.31 5.05 14.73
CA GLY A 11 -7.70 6.03 15.60
C GLY A 11 -8.35 7.40 15.53
N ASP A 12 -7.76 8.35 16.26
CA ASP A 12 -8.11 9.76 16.18
C ASP A 12 -7.78 10.32 14.79
N ARG A 13 -8.76 10.99 14.17
CA ARG A 13 -8.64 11.50 12.81
C ARG A 13 -7.53 12.55 12.66
N ALA A 14 -7.37 13.46 13.62
CA ALA A 14 -6.35 14.50 13.53
C ALA A 14 -4.94 13.91 13.58
N ARG A 15 -4.73 12.85 14.37
CA ARG A 15 -3.46 12.10 14.38
C ARG A 15 -3.20 11.41 13.05
N ASN A 16 -4.21 10.77 12.47
CA ASN A 16 -4.08 10.12 11.15
C ASN A 16 -3.74 11.14 10.05
N GLU A 17 -4.39 12.31 10.04
CA GLU A 17 -4.12 13.38 9.08
C GLU A 17 -2.69 13.94 9.24
N ALA A 18 -2.22 14.11 10.47
CA ALA A 18 -0.84 14.53 10.74
C ALA A 18 0.19 13.48 10.26
N ALA A 19 -0.03 12.20 10.59
CA ALA A 19 0.83 11.11 10.15
C ALA A 19 0.85 10.98 8.61
N GLN A 20 -0.29 11.16 7.95
CA GLN A 20 -0.39 11.13 6.49
C GLN A 20 0.41 12.25 5.83
N ARG A 21 0.37 13.47 6.39
CA ARG A 21 1.21 14.58 5.92
C ARG A 21 2.70 14.30 6.09
N ASP A 22 3.09 13.67 7.19
CA ASP A 22 4.48 13.28 7.42
C ASP A 22 4.94 12.20 6.43
N LEU A 23 4.06 11.25 6.09
CA LEU A 23 4.31 10.26 5.03
C LEU A 23 4.47 10.93 3.66
N GLU A 24 3.58 11.85 3.31
CA GLU A 24 3.68 12.62 2.06
C GLU A 24 5.01 13.36 1.94
N LEU A 25 5.45 14.03 3.02
CA LEU A 25 6.73 14.72 3.04
C LEU A 25 7.90 13.74 2.91
N LEU A 26 7.87 12.60 3.61
CA LEU A 26 8.89 11.57 3.51
C LEU A 26 9.03 11.05 2.07
N VAL A 27 7.91 10.67 1.46
CA VAL A 27 7.89 10.11 0.11
C VAL A 27 8.32 11.16 -0.91
N ARG A 28 7.84 12.41 -0.82
CA ARG A 28 8.24 13.47 -1.76
C ARG A 28 9.74 13.77 -1.70
N ARG A 29 10.37 13.66 -0.52
CA ARG A 29 11.83 13.81 -0.37
C ARG A 29 12.64 12.69 -1.02
N SER A 30 12.02 11.53 -1.30
CA SER A 30 12.68 10.45 -2.04
C SER A 30 12.90 10.76 -3.52
N GLY A 31 12.21 11.78 -4.05
CA GLY A 31 12.24 12.14 -5.47
C GLY A 31 11.33 11.27 -6.35
N CYS A 32 10.68 10.25 -5.79
CA CYS A 32 9.70 9.44 -6.52
C CYS A 32 8.45 10.25 -6.86
N PRO A 33 7.87 10.11 -8.07
CA PRO A 33 6.55 10.62 -8.37
C PRO A 33 5.48 9.96 -7.48
N VAL A 34 4.48 10.74 -7.11
CA VAL A 34 3.39 10.31 -6.21
C VAL A 34 2.05 10.63 -6.85
N LEU A 35 1.14 9.67 -6.79
CA LEU A 35 -0.27 9.85 -7.11
C LEU A 35 -1.10 9.69 -5.84
N ASP A 36 -2.14 10.51 -5.70
CA ASP A 36 -3.11 10.36 -4.62
C ASP A 36 -4.06 9.19 -4.91
N GLY A 37 -4.51 8.52 -3.86
CA GLY A 37 -5.44 7.41 -3.93
C GLY A 37 -6.26 7.26 -2.65
N VAL A 38 -7.09 6.23 -2.62
CA VAL A 38 -7.91 5.86 -1.45
C VAL A 38 -7.62 4.40 -1.10
N ASN A 39 -7.36 4.15 0.18
CA ASN A 39 -7.26 2.80 0.75
C ASN A 39 -8.55 2.50 1.52
N GLY A 40 -9.10 1.29 1.35
CA GLY A 40 -10.37 0.91 1.97
C GLY A 40 -11.60 1.52 1.31
N GLU A 41 -12.76 1.28 1.93
CA GLU A 41 -14.08 1.68 1.42
C GLU A 41 -14.98 2.14 2.57
N GLY A 42 -16.03 2.92 2.27
CA GLY A 42 -17.00 3.37 3.27
C GLY A 42 -16.36 4.17 4.41
N GLU A 43 -16.63 3.77 5.65
CA GLU A 43 -16.06 4.40 6.86
C GLU A 43 -14.55 4.19 7.03
N TRP A 44 -13.98 3.23 6.29
CA TRP A 44 -12.55 2.93 6.25
C TRP A 44 -11.87 3.50 5.00
N ALA A 45 -12.56 4.36 4.23
CA ALA A 45 -11.96 5.05 3.10
C ALA A 45 -10.97 6.11 3.58
N GLU A 46 -9.69 5.85 3.37
CA GLU A 46 -8.57 6.65 3.88
C GLU A 46 -7.73 7.22 2.75
N PRO A 47 -7.24 8.46 2.86
CA PRO A 47 -6.22 8.97 1.96
C PRO A 47 -5.00 8.04 1.89
N SER A 48 -4.51 7.82 0.68
CA SER A 48 -3.33 7.00 0.44
C SER A 48 -2.52 7.53 -0.74
N LEU A 49 -1.29 7.04 -0.87
CA LEU A 49 -0.34 7.39 -1.92
C LEU A 49 0.03 6.15 -2.73
N ILE A 50 0.05 6.30 -4.05
CA ILE A 50 0.70 5.38 -4.98
C ILE A 50 2.05 6.01 -5.34
N VAL A 51 3.14 5.35 -4.95
CA VAL A 51 4.50 5.86 -5.16
C VAL A 51 5.13 5.13 -6.34
N LEU A 52 5.45 5.86 -7.40
CA LEU A 52 6.01 5.28 -8.62
C LEU A 52 7.53 5.19 -8.51
N GLY A 53 8.07 4.02 -8.86
CA GLY A 53 9.52 3.78 -8.84
C GLY A 53 10.11 3.53 -7.44
N ALA A 54 9.28 3.41 -6.40
CA ALA A 54 9.75 3.00 -5.09
C ALA A 54 10.25 1.55 -5.11
N SER A 55 11.40 1.31 -4.46
CA SER A 55 11.89 -0.04 -4.22
C SER A 55 11.02 -0.77 -3.18
N GLN A 56 11.09 -2.10 -3.20
CA GLN A 56 10.41 -2.93 -2.20
C GLN A 56 10.88 -2.59 -0.77
N GLU A 57 12.18 -2.32 -0.60
CA GLU A 57 12.78 -1.91 0.67
C GLU A 57 12.23 -0.55 1.15
N GLN A 58 12.13 0.44 0.27
CA GLN A 58 11.51 1.73 0.61
C GLN A 58 10.06 1.54 1.07
N ALA A 59 9.28 0.73 0.35
CA ALA A 59 7.89 0.45 0.73
C ALA A 59 7.80 -0.18 2.13
N ARG A 60 8.68 -1.15 2.44
CA ARG A 60 8.76 -1.77 3.77
C ARG A 60 9.13 -0.77 4.85
N ASP A 61 10.19 0.00 4.64
CA ASP A 61 10.76 0.88 5.65
C ASP A 61 9.82 2.05 5.96
N TRP A 62 9.14 2.57 4.94
CA TRP A 62 8.08 3.55 5.13
C TRP A 62 6.89 2.93 5.88
N ALA A 63 6.45 1.71 5.54
CA ALA A 63 5.36 1.06 6.26
C ALA A 63 5.68 0.88 7.75
N ALA A 64 6.89 0.42 8.06
CA ALA A 64 7.40 0.31 9.43
C ALA A 64 7.40 1.66 10.15
N SER A 65 7.86 2.73 9.49
CA SER A 65 7.94 4.07 10.08
C SER A 65 6.59 4.64 10.50
N PHE A 66 5.51 4.22 9.84
CA PHE A 66 4.14 4.67 10.13
C PHE A 66 3.26 3.59 10.80
N GLY A 67 3.87 2.54 11.36
CA GLY A 67 3.16 1.50 12.11
C GLY A 67 2.16 0.70 11.27
N GLN A 68 2.35 0.66 9.96
CA GLN A 68 1.56 -0.16 9.05
C GLN A 68 2.06 -1.60 9.11
N ALA A 69 1.15 -2.58 9.09
CA ALA A 69 1.53 -3.97 9.10
C ALA A 69 2.26 -4.38 7.80
N ALA A 70 1.83 -3.82 6.67
CA ALA A 70 2.42 -4.04 5.35
C ALA A 70 2.19 -2.85 4.41
N ALA A 71 2.94 -2.81 3.31
CA ALA A 71 2.65 -1.99 2.14
C ALA A 71 2.31 -2.89 0.94
N LEU A 72 1.33 -2.49 0.13
CA LEU A 72 1.12 -3.08 -1.19
C LEU A 72 2.18 -2.55 -2.17
N TRP A 73 2.97 -3.45 -2.76
CA TRP A 73 4.00 -3.12 -3.73
C TRP A 73 3.73 -3.80 -5.08
N GLY A 74 3.85 -3.06 -6.17
CA GLY A 74 3.55 -3.52 -7.51
C GLY A 74 4.77 -3.53 -8.43
N GLN A 75 4.90 -4.57 -9.26
CA GLN A 75 5.87 -4.64 -10.34
C GLN A 75 5.20 -5.18 -11.61
N GLY A 76 4.98 -4.30 -12.59
CA GLY A 76 4.25 -4.64 -13.81
C GLY A 76 2.82 -5.08 -13.47
N ALA A 77 2.46 -6.29 -13.89
CA ALA A 77 1.16 -6.90 -13.61
C ALA A 77 1.15 -7.72 -12.30
N ARG A 78 2.11 -7.55 -11.40
CA ARG A 78 2.18 -8.31 -10.14
C ARG A 78 2.11 -7.37 -8.96
N ALA A 79 1.49 -7.81 -7.87
CA ALA A 79 1.49 -7.09 -6.61
C ALA A 79 1.77 -8.04 -5.45
N ALA A 80 2.39 -7.55 -4.37
CA ALA A 80 2.65 -8.30 -3.16
C ALA A 80 2.45 -7.41 -1.93
N LEU A 81 2.10 -8.02 -0.81
CA LEU A 81 2.20 -7.36 0.49
C LEU A 81 3.63 -7.46 0.99
N VAL A 82 4.22 -6.33 1.35
CA VAL A 82 5.55 -6.24 1.93
C VAL A 82 5.39 -5.93 3.41
N TRP A 83 5.60 -6.93 4.26
CA TRP A 83 5.40 -6.81 5.71
C TRP A 83 6.50 -6.01 6.39
N SER A 84 6.12 -5.07 7.25
CA SER A 84 7.03 -4.09 7.87
C SER A 84 7.97 -4.69 8.91
N HIS A 85 7.56 -5.78 9.58
CA HIS A 85 8.30 -6.42 10.68
C HIS A 85 9.27 -7.52 10.21
N ALA A 86 9.27 -7.86 8.91
CA ALA A 86 10.06 -8.97 8.41
C ALA A 86 11.48 -8.51 8.08
N ALA A 87 12.42 -8.71 9.01
CA ALA A 87 13.86 -8.54 8.74
C ALA A 87 14.32 -9.45 7.58
N HIS A 88 13.67 -10.61 7.44
CA HIS A 88 13.71 -11.50 6.29
C HIS A 88 12.27 -11.91 5.93
N PRO A 89 11.70 -11.47 4.79
CA PRO A 89 10.35 -11.88 4.39
C PRO A 89 10.33 -13.39 4.19
N ALA A 90 9.40 -14.08 4.86
CA ALA A 90 9.16 -15.49 4.62
C ALA A 90 8.68 -15.69 3.16
N PRO A 91 8.79 -16.89 2.56
CA PRO A 91 8.33 -17.13 1.20
C PRO A 91 6.86 -16.69 0.97
N GLU A 92 6.02 -16.83 1.97
CA GLU A 92 4.63 -16.38 2.01
C GLU A 92 4.47 -14.84 1.99
N ASP A 93 5.46 -14.10 2.49
CA ASP A 93 5.54 -12.63 2.43
C ASP A 93 5.97 -12.13 1.04
N GLN A 94 6.35 -13.06 0.14
CA GLN A 94 6.71 -12.79 -1.25
C GLN A 94 5.65 -13.34 -2.21
N ALA A 95 4.44 -13.61 -1.71
CA ALA A 95 3.33 -14.07 -2.52
C ALA A 95 2.88 -12.96 -3.47
N TRP A 96 3.38 -13.03 -4.71
CA TRP A 96 2.93 -12.21 -5.81
C TRP A 96 1.53 -12.66 -6.24
N THR A 97 0.58 -11.74 -6.21
CA THR A 97 -0.68 -11.88 -6.91
C THR A 97 -0.53 -11.33 -8.33
N PHE A 98 -1.22 -11.96 -9.27
CA PHE A 98 -1.38 -11.49 -10.64
C PHE A 98 -2.87 -11.24 -10.85
N PRO A 99 -3.26 -10.26 -11.68
CA PRO A 99 -4.66 -10.09 -12.04
C PRO A 99 -5.10 -11.40 -12.69
N LEU A 100 -6.16 -12.00 -12.16
CA LEU A 100 -6.95 -12.92 -12.95
C LEU A 100 -7.39 -12.10 -14.17
N ARG A 101 -7.00 -12.52 -15.38
CA ARG A 101 -7.70 -12.00 -16.55
C ARG A 101 -9.18 -12.28 -16.28
N PRO A 102 -10.10 -11.30 -16.44
CA PRO A 102 -11.50 -11.67 -16.49
C PRO A 102 -11.59 -12.79 -17.51
N GLU A 103 -12.23 -13.92 -17.14
CA GLU A 103 -12.55 -14.90 -18.18
C GLU A 103 -13.27 -14.12 -19.28
N PRO A 104 -12.90 -14.28 -20.56
CA PRO A 104 -13.72 -13.73 -21.61
C PRO A 104 -15.15 -14.18 -21.32
N ASP A 105 -16.11 -13.27 -21.39
CA ASP A 105 -17.52 -13.64 -21.32
C ASP A 105 -17.69 -14.89 -22.19
N GLY A 106 -18.15 -15.98 -21.56
CA GLY A 106 -18.36 -17.25 -22.25
C GLY A 106 -19.23 -17.00 -23.48
N PRO A 107 -19.17 -17.87 -24.51
CA PRO A 107 -19.94 -17.68 -25.73
C PRO A 107 -21.44 -17.92 -25.51
N ASP A 108 -22.10 -17.02 -24.77
CA ASP A 108 -23.54 -16.87 -24.67
C ASP A 108 -23.84 -15.42 -25.11
N GLY A 109 -24.07 -15.10 -26.39
CA GLY A 109 -24.57 -16.02 -27.39
C GLY A 109 -26.05 -16.36 -27.15
N VAL A 110 -26.88 -15.40 -26.70
CA VAL A 110 -28.32 -15.34 -27.03
C VAL A 110 -28.74 -13.89 -27.25
#